data_AF-A0A6J6Y3R8-F1
#
_entry.id   AF-A0A6J6Y3R8-F1
#
_cell.length_a   1.000
_cell.length_b   1.000
_cell.length_c   1.000
_cell.angle_alpha   90.00
_cell.angle_beta   90.00
_cell.angle_gamma   90.00
#
_symmetry.space_group_name_H-M   'P 1'
#
loop_
_entity.id
_entity.type
_entity.pdbx_description
1 polymer ?
#
loop_
_entity_poly.entity_id
_entity_poly.type
_entity_poly.pdbx_seq_one_letter_code
_entity_poly.pdbx_strand_id
1 'polypeptide(L)'
;MGAQTVALIRDAQHADGSWDYTGDLSTETPSDINTTALAMIALVAAGADRDDAALRNALGYLASQQQSDGGFREAFNGDEVTNPNATALAILAIAAAGWDPDDDLWRAAGLTGYAPVVNAAYVSLRDALRATQTGDGNYASPYDIYGVNTFATTGGIHGMLANWIVGSFALPKETATTTTTTIPVGNLAGGATPEVESGELANTGGDIFPLGLLGLMLVLSGAALMRLNRRRVNA
;
A
#
# COMPACT_ATOMS: atom_id res chain seq x y z
N MET A 1 -3.25 15.53 18.29
CA MET A 1 -3.59 15.62 16.85
C MET A 1 -4.39 16.91 16.65
N GLY A 2 -4.11 17.69 15.61
CA GLY A 2 -4.89 18.91 15.33
C GLY A 2 -6.24 18.55 14.69
N ALA A 3 -7.32 19.27 15.03
CA ALA A 3 -8.65 19.01 14.48
C ALA A 3 -8.70 19.08 12.94
N GLN A 4 -7.85 19.91 12.34
CA GLN A 4 -7.73 20.09 10.90
C GLN A 4 -7.20 18.83 10.18
N THR A 5 -6.40 17.99 10.84
CA THR A 5 -5.85 16.77 10.23
C THR A 5 -6.95 15.75 9.97
N VAL A 6 -7.87 15.56 10.92
CA VAL A 6 -9.01 14.65 10.77
C VAL A 6 -10.02 15.23 9.78
N ALA A 7 -10.24 16.55 9.80
CA ALA A 7 -11.11 17.22 8.85
C ALA A 7 -10.64 17.00 7.40
N LEU A 8 -9.34 17.12 7.12
CA LEU A 8 -8.78 16.88 5.78
C LEU A 8 -9.13 15.48 5.25
N ILE A 9 -9.03 14.44 6.09
CA ILE A 9 -9.40 13.08 5.70
C ILE A 9 -10.90 13.03 5.41
N ARG A 10 -11.74 13.61 6.27
CA ARG A 10 -13.20 13.58 6.07
C ARG A 10 -13.63 14.33 4.80
N ASP A 11 -13.01 15.49 4.53
CA ASP A 11 -13.33 16.34 3.38
C ASP A 11 -12.86 15.74 2.05
N ALA A 12 -11.89 14.82 2.09
CA ALA A 12 -11.39 14.10 0.92
C ALA A 12 -12.17 12.81 0.60
N GLN A 13 -13.24 12.48 1.33
CA GLN A 13 -14.05 11.29 1.02
C GLN A 13 -14.85 11.53 -0.27
N HIS A 14 -14.71 10.61 -1.22
CA HIS A 14 -15.47 10.61 -2.46
C HIS A 14 -16.94 10.27 -2.22
N ALA A 15 -17.80 10.62 -3.18
CA ALA A 15 -19.24 10.36 -3.07
C ALA A 15 -19.60 8.86 -2.97
N ASP A 16 -18.74 7.98 -3.47
CA ASP A 16 -18.88 6.52 -3.37
C ASP A 16 -18.35 5.94 -2.06
N GLY A 17 -17.81 6.78 -1.17
CA GLY A 17 -17.27 6.40 0.14
C GLY A 17 -15.77 6.11 0.16
N SER A 18 -15.11 6.18 -0.99
CA SER A 18 -13.68 5.89 -1.12
C SER A 18 -12.77 7.09 -0.84
N TRP A 19 -11.46 6.82 -0.81
CA TRP A 19 -10.38 7.80 -0.89
C TRP A 19 -9.37 7.39 -1.96
N ASP A 20 -8.67 8.38 -2.49
CA ASP A 20 -7.53 8.20 -3.38
C ASP A 20 -6.26 8.87 -2.82
N TYR A 21 -5.14 8.60 -3.48
CA TYR A 21 -3.82 9.13 -3.12
C TYR A 21 -3.72 10.67 -3.11
N THR A 22 -4.46 11.34 -3.99
CA THR A 22 -4.36 12.79 -4.22
C THR A 22 -5.13 13.61 -3.19
N GLY A 23 -6.21 13.02 -2.65
CA GLY A 23 -7.16 13.70 -1.78
C GLY A 23 -8.02 14.73 -2.50
N ASP A 24 -7.97 14.78 -3.84
CA ASP A 24 -8.93 15.56 -4.62
C ASP A 24 -10.25 14.78 -4.77
N LEU A 25 -11.34 15.51 -5.02
CA LEU A 25 -12.67 14.92 -5.22
C LEU A 25 -13.01 14.74 -6.71
N SER A 26 -12.00 14.79 -7.58
CA SER A 26 -12.20 14.54 -9.00
C SER A 26 -12.38 13.04 -9.23
N THR A 27 -13.14 12.69 -10.27
CA THR A 27 -13.25 11.30 -10.71
C THR A 27 -12.17 10.93 -11.73
N GLU A 28 -11.14 11.77 -11.90
CA GLU A 28 -10.06 11.54 -12.87
C GLU A 28 -9.03 10.55 -12.33
N THR A 29 -8.84 10.53 -11.01
CA THR A 29 -8.00 9.55 -10.33
C THR A 29 -8.86 8.39 -9.83
N PRO A 30 -8.50 7.14 -10.15
CA PRO A 30 -9.25 6.00 -9.65
C PRO A 30 -9.02 5.85 -8.15
N SER A 31 -10.12 5.79 -7.39
CA SER A 31 -10.11 5.40 -5.99
C SER A 31 -9.47 4.04 -5.79
N ASP A 32 -8.80 3.85 -4.64
CA ASP A 32 -8.07 2.63 -4.37
C ASP A 32 -8.34 2.06 -2.97
N ILE A 33 -8.23 0.74 -2.86
CA ILE A 33 -8.52 -0.01 -1.63
C ILE A 33 -7.54 0.34 -0.52
N ASN A 34 -6.26 0.58 -0.85
CA ASN A 34 -5.22 0.81 0.14
C ASN A 34 -5.45 2.15 0.84
N THR A 35 -5.68 3.21 0.07
CA THR A 35 -5.90 4.55 0.62
C THR A 35 -7.21 4.63 1.38
N THR A 36 -8.28 4.03 0.86
CA THR A 36 -9.56 3.92 1.57
C THR A 36 -9.40 3.20 2.91
N ALA A 37 -8.72 2.05 2.93
CA ALA A 37 -8.48 1.30 4.16
C ALA A 37 -7.66 2.10 5.19
N LEU A 38 -6.62 2.80 4.75
CA LEU A 38 -5.80 3.66 5.62
C LEU A 38 -6.59 4.83 6.18
N ALA A 39 -7.47 5.45 5.38
CA ALA A 39 -8.36 6.52 5.84
C ALA A 39 -9.31 6.00 6.93
N MET A 40 -9.92 4.83 6.74
CA MET A 40 -10.77 4.19 7.76
C MET A 40 -10.01 3.96 9.08
N ILE A 41 -8.83 3.35 9.01
CA ILE A 41 -8.00 3.08 10.19
C ILE A 41 -7.62 4.38 10.91
N ALA A 42 -7.28 5.44 10.16
CA ALA A 42 -6.95 6.74 10.72
C ALA A 42 -8.14 7.41 11.40
N LEU A 43 -9.35 7.32 10.80
CA LEU A 43 -10.58 7.86 11.40
C LEU A 43 -10.92 7.13 12.69
N VAL A 44 -10.82 5.81 12.73
CA VAL A 44 -11.00 5.01 13.96
C VAL A 44 -9.99 5.42 15.03
N ALA A 45 -8.70 5.55 14.66
CA ALA A 45 -7.67 6.01 15.58
C ALA A 45 -7.90 7.44 16.10
N ALA A 46 -8.61 8.27 15.33
CA ALA A 46 -9.05 9.61 15.72
C ALA A 46 -10.35 9.62 16.56
N GLY A 47 -10.93 8.45 16.86
CA GLY A 47 -12.11 8.30 17.71
C GLY A 47 -13.43 8.17 16.96
N ALA A 48 -13.42 7.94 15.65
CA ALA A 48 -14.64 7.54 14.94
C ALA A 48 -15.14 6.19 15.49
N ASP A 49 -16.43 6.12 15.79
CA ASP A 49 -17.07 4.88 16.22
C ASP A 49 -17.63 4.10 15.02
N ARG A 50 -18.14 2.89 15.29
CA ARG A 50 -18.74 1.99 14.29
C ARG A 50 -19.91 2.62 13.52
N ASP A 51 -20.53 3.65 14.07
CA ASP A 51 -21.68 4.35 13.52
C ASP A 51 -21.32 5.62 12.74
N ASP A 52 -20.02 5.93 12.59
CA ASP A 52 -19.53 7.05 11.79
C ASP A 52 -19.92 6.88 10.31
N ALA A 53 -20.53 7.91 9.73
CA ALA A 53 -21.02 7.88 8.35
C ALA A 53 -19.89 7.65 7.34
N ALA A 54 -18.70 8.20 7.58
CA ALA A 54 -17.57 8.03 6.67
C ALA A 54 -17.13 6.56 6.65
N LEU A 55 -17.10 5.89 7.80
CA LEU A 55 -16.78 4.46 7.88
C LEU A 55 -17.85 3.60 7.21
N ARG A 56 -19.14 3.89 7.38
CA ARG A 56 -20.22 3.15 6.71
C ARG A 56 -20.14 3.28 5.18
N ASN A 57 -19.90 4.49 4.67
CA ASN A 57 -19.75 4.71 3.23
C ASN A 57 -18.54 3.94 2.68
N ALA A 58 -17.41 3.96 3.41
CA ALA A 58 -16.21 3.22 3.04
C ALA A 58 -16.43 1.70 3.01
N LEU A 59 -17.19 1.15 3.97
CA LEU A 59 -17.59 -0.26 3.96
C LEU A 59 -18.45 -0.60 2.73
N GLY A 60 -19.34 0.32 2.32
CA GLY A 60 -20.12 0.21 1.09
C GLY A 60 -19.24 0.16 -0.16
N TYR A 61 -18.23 1.04 -0.24
CA TYR A 61 -17.24 1.01 -1.29
C TYR A 61 -16.48 -0.33 -1.31
N LEU A 62 -15.90 -0.76 -0.19
CA LEU A 62 -15.18 -2.04 -0.09
C LEU A 62 -16.07 -3.23 -0.51
N ALA A 63 -17.34 -3.24 -0.09
CA ALA A 63 -18.27 -4.30 -0.49
C ALA A 63 -18.50 -4.31 -2.02
N SER A 64 -18.56 -3.13 -2.65
CA SER A 64 -18.71 -3.01 -4.11
C SER A 64 -17.46 -3.43 -4.90
N GLN A 65 -16.28 -3.39 -4.27
CA GLN A 65 -15.00 -3.71 -4.90
C GLN A 65 -14.51 -5.13 -4.61
N GLN A 66 -15.15 -5.86 -3.70
CA GLN A 66 -14.79 -7.24 -3.39
C GLN A 66 -14.98 -8.12 -4.65
N GLN A 67 -13.95 -8.88 -5.01
CA GLN A 67 -14.00 -9.81 -6.14
C GLN A 67 -14.75 -11.10 -5.77
N SER A 68 -15.08 -11.92 -6.78
CA SER A 68 -15.82 -13.18 -6.58
C SER A 68 -15.05 -14.25 -5.79
N ASP A 69 -13.72 -14.15 -5.74
CA ASP A 69 -12.85 -15.00 -4.94
C ASP A 69 -12.70 -14.50 -3.48
N GLY A 70 -13.36 -13.39 -3.13
CA GLY A 70 -13.35 -12.76 -1.81
C GLY A 70 -12.25 -11.71 -1.63
N GLY A 71 -11.30 -11.60 -2.56
CA GLY A 71 -10.16 -10.69 -2.46
C GLY A 71 -10.41 -9.31 -3.07
N PHE A 72 -9.35 -8.50 -3.09
CA PHE A 72 -9.35 -7.16 -3.68
C PHE A 72 -8.23 -7.02 -4.70
N ARG A 73 -8.55 -6.37 -5.82
CA ARG A 73 -7.56 -5.99 -6.84
C ARG A 73 -6.85 -4.68 -6.47
N GLU A 74 -5.82 -4.36 -7.23
CA GLU A 74 -5.19 -3.05 -7.19
C GLU A 74 -5.81 -2.10 -8.23
N ALA A 75 -5.93 -0.81 -7.90
CA ALA A 75 -6.57 0.17 -8.78
C ALA A 75 -5.74 0.51 -10.03
N PHE A 76 -4.40 0.47 -9.93
CA PHE A 76 -3.52 1.12 -10.91
C PHE A 76 -2.97 0.22 -12.02
N ASN A 77 -3.14 -1.10 -11.94
CA ASN A 77 -2.58 -2.04 -12.92
C ASN A 77 -3.63 -2.81 -13.74
N GLY A 78 -4.92 -2.65 -13.42
CA GLY A 78 -6.01 -3.34 -14.12
C GLY A 78 -5.93 -4.86 -14.05
N ASP A 79 -5.15 -5.41 -13.11
CA ASP A 79 -5.00 -6.84 -12.94
C ASP A 79 -6.29 -7.44 -12.32
N GLU A 80 -6.74 -8.57 -12.84
CA GLU A 80 -7.92 -9.28 -12.33
C GLU A 80 -7.57 -10.15 -11.11
N VAL A 81 -6.28 -10.23 -10.76
CA VAL A 81 -5.78 -11.07 -9.66
C VAL A 81 -5.92 -10.37 -8.32
N THR A 82 -6.33 -11.15 -7.31
CA THR A 82 -6.31 -10.72 -5.90
C THR A 82 -4.92 -10.23 -5.50
N ASN A 83 -4.85 -8.97 -5.07
CA ASN A 83 -3.66 -8.36 -4.52
C ASN A 83 -3.62 -8.61 -3.00
N PRO A 84 -2.57 -9.27 -2.46
CA PRO A 84 -2.49 -9.58 -1.03
C PRO A 84 -2.40 -8.32 -0.16
N ASN A 85 -1.80 -7.23 -0.64
CA ASN A 85 -1.70 -5.98 0.12
C ASN A 85 -3.06 -5.31 0.27
N ALA A 86 -3.78 -5.16 -0.84
CA ALA A 86 -5.12 -4.57 -0.84
C ALA A 86 -6.08 -5.38 0.03
N THR A 87 -6.03 -6.70 -0.10
CA THR A 87 -6.87 -7.60 0.69
C THR A 87 -6.51 -7.53 2.18
N ALA A 88 -5.23 -7.52 2.53
CA ALA A 88 -4.80 -7.38 3.92
C ALA A 88 -5.21 -6.04 4.55
N LEU A 89 -5.05 -4.93 3.83
CA LEU A 89 -5.45 -3.60 4.31
C LEU A 89 -6.98 -3.51 4.47
N ALA A 90 -7.75 -4.07 3.55
CA ALA A 90 -9.21 -4.14 3.67
C ALA A 90 -9.63 -4.92 4.92
N ILE A 91 -9.01 -6.09 5.18
CA ILE A 91 -9.25 -6.87 6.41
C ILE A 91 -8.99 -6.02 7.66
N LEU A 92 -7.89 -5.28 7.68
CA LEU A 92 -7.49 -4.46 8.83
C LEU A 92 -8.43 -3.28 9.05
N ALA A 93 -8.88 -2.64 7.97
CA ALA A 93 -9.85 -1.55 8.04
C ALA A 93 -11.23 -2.01 8.51
N ILE A 94 -11.72 -3.16 8.01
CA ILE A 94 -12.99 -3.77 8.44
C ILE A 94 -12.93 -4.11 9.93
N ALA A 95 -11.84 -4.75 10.39
CA ALA A 95 -11.62 -5.07 11.78
C ALA A 95 -11.52 -3.82 12.67
N ALA A 96 -10.78 -2.79 12.22
CA ALA A 96 -10.68 -1.52 12.93
C ALA A 96 -12.04 -0.82 13.07
N ALA A 97 -12.89 -0.89 12.05
CA ALA A 97 -14.26 -0.38 12.07
C ALA A 97 -15.22 -1.21 12.97
N GLY A 98 -14.72 -2.25 13.64
CA GLY A 98 -15.47 -3.04 14.61
C GLY A 98 -16.31 -4.16 14.00
N TRP A 99 -15.94 -4.64 12.81
CA TRP A 99 -16.60 -5.74 12.12
C TRP A 99 -15.69 -6.96 11.99
N ASP A 100 -16.29 -8.15 11.92
CA ASP A 100 -15.56 -9.37 11.60
C ASP A 100 -15.34 -9.47 10.07
N PRO A 101 -14.09 -9.49 9.58
CA PRO A 101 -13.80 -9.64 8.16
C PRO A 101 -14.11 -11.04 7.61
N ASP A 102 -14.46 -12.02 8.45
CA ASP A 102 -14.87 -13.37 8.01
C ASP A 102 -16.40 -13.56 7.96
N ASP A 103 -17.19 -12.54 8.31
CA ASP A 103 -18.65 -12.54 8.21
C ASP A 103 -19.11 -11.62 7.06
N ASP A 104 -20.31 -11.79 6.53
CA ASP A 104 -20.88 -10.90 5.51
C ASP A 104 -21.54 -9.63 6.08
N LEU A 105 -21.70 -9.57 7.41
CA LEU A 105 -22.36 -8.44 8.08
C LEU A 105 -21.69 -7.09 7.82
N TRP A 106 -20.37 -7.03 7.61
CA TRP A 106 -19.69 -5.78 7.28
C TRP A 106 -20.10 -5.24 5.91
N ARG A 107 -20.49 -6.12 4.97
CA ARG A 107 -21.05 -5.70 3.67
C ARG A 107 -22.38 -5.02 3.90
N ALA A 108 -23.25 -5.62 4.72
CA ALA A 108 -24.56 -5.07 5.04
C ALA A 108 -24.49 -3.73 5.80
N ALA A 109 -23.48 -3.54 6.63
CA ALA A 109 -23.26 -2.31 7.40
C ALA A 109 -23.09 -1.04 6.55
N GLY A 110 -22.56 -1.18 5.33
CA GLY A 110 -22.41 -0.08 4.38
C GLY A 110 -23.67 0.22 3.54
N LEU A 111 -24.72 -0.60 3.62
CA LEU A 111 -25.84 -0.57 2.66
C LEU A 111 -26.99 0.38 2.99
N THR A 112 -26.76 1.45 3.76
CA THR A 112 -27.76 2.54 3.83
C THR A 112 -27.62 3.49 2.62
N GLY A 113 -27.77 2.96 1.40
CA GLY A 113 -27.88 3.80 0.19
C GLY A 113 -27.40 3.19 -1.13
N TYR A 114 -26.54 2.16 -1.11
CA TYR A 114 -26.13 1.44 -2.31
C TYR A 114 -26.96 0.17 -2.47
N ALA A 115 -27.59 -0.01 -3.64
CA ALA A 115 -28.32 -1.22 -3.96
C ALA A 115 -27.39 -2.45 -3.85
N PRO A 116 -27.89 -3.60 -3.38
CA PRO A 116 -27.04 -4.75 -3.11
C PRO A 116 -26.42 -5.26 -4.41
N VAL A 117 -25.10 -5.12 -4.56
CA VAL A 117 -24.34 -6.16 -5.25
C VAL A 117 -24.02 -7.18 -4.19
N VAL A 118 -24.90 -8.18 -4.01
CA VAL A 118 -24.53 -9.56 -3.64
C VAL A 118 -25.77 -10.45 -3.56
N ASN A 119 -26.15 -11.02 -4.71
CA ASN A 119 -26.77 -12.35 -4.73
C ASN A 119 -25.69 -13.47 -4.77
N ALA A 120 -24.42 -13.11 -4.57
CA ALA A 120 -23.31 -14.04 -4.50
C ALA A 120 -23.04 -14.44 -3.04
N ALA A 121 -22.80 -15.72 -2.82
CA ALA A 121 -22.37 -16.23 -1.53
C ALA A 121 -21.11 -15.47 -1.07
N TYR A 122 -21.01 -15.22 0.25
CA TYR A 122 -19.81 -14.63 0.80
C TYR A 122 -18.61 -15.56 0.63
N VAL A 123 -17.48 -15.00 0.21
CA VAL A 123 -16.17 -15.65 0.27
C VAL A 123 -15.30 -14.84 1.22
N SER A 124 -14.69 -15.50 2.20
CA SER A 124 -13.88 -14.85 3.23
C SER A 124 -12.68 -14.13 2.62
N LEU A 125 -12.43 -12.90 3.06
CA LEU A 125 -11.22 -12.15 2.68
C LEU A 125 -9.96 -12.87 3.13
N ARG A 126 -9.98 -13.55 4.28
CA ARG A 126 -8.82 -14.31 4.78
C ARG A 126 -8.58 -15.57 3.97
N ASP A 127 -9.62 -16.22 3.45
CA ASP A 127 -9.46 -17.35 2.53
C ASP A 127 -8.88 -16.88 1.19
N ALA A 128 -9.36 -15.76 0.65
CA ALA A 128 -8.79 -15.14 -0.55
C ALA A 128 -7.31 -14.76 -0.34
N LEU A 129 -6.99 -14.13 0.79
CA LEU A 129 -5.62 -13.78 1.16
C LEU A 129 -4.74 -15.03 1.30
N ARG A 130 -5.22 -16.06 2.01
CA ARG A 130 -4.50 -17.34 2.16
C ARG A 130 -4.23 -18.00 0.82
N ALA A 131 -5.15 -17.90 -0.15
CA ALA A 131 -4.96 -18.44 -1.49
C ALA A 131 -3.79 -17.80 -2.25
N THR A 132 -3.35 -16.60 -1.86
CA THR A 132 -2.17 -15.94 -2.44
C THR A 132 -0.85 -16.40 -1.79
N GLN A 133 -0.88 -17.17 -0.70
CA GLN A 133 0.33 -17.66 -0.05
C GLN A 133 0.96 -18.79 -0.88
N THR A 134 2.26 -18.68 -1.14
CA THR A 134 3.04 -19.69 -1.86
C THR A 134 3.48 -20.83 -0.93
N GLY A 135 3.97 -21.93 -1.51
CA GLY A 135 4.60 -23.01 -0.75
C GLY A 135 5.87 -22.61 0.00
N ASP A 136 6.52 -21.53 -0.41
CA ASP A 136 7.72 -20.96 0.23
C ASP A 136 7.37 -20.00 1.39
N GLY A 137 6.08 -19.78 1.63
CA GLY A 137 5.55 -19.02 2.75
C GLY A 137 5.37 -17.52 2.50
N ASN A 138 5.90 -16.98 1.39
CA ASN A 138 5.63 -15.61 0.98
C ASN A 138 4.20 -15.47 0.43
N TYR A 139 3.67 -14.25 0.46
CA TYR A 139 2.43 -13.92 -0.25
C TYR A 139 2.80 -13.42 -1.64
N ALA A 140 2.28 -14.08 -2.68
CA ALA A 140 2.60 -13.78 -4.07
C ALA A 140 2.05 -12.41 -4.47
N SER A 141 2.92 -11.55 -4.97
CA SER A 141 2.58 -10.18 -5.37
C SER A 141 2.65 -10.04 -6.88
N PRO A 142 1.75 -9.26 -7.52
CA PRO A 142 1.92 -8.82 -8.90
C PRO A 142 3.27 -8.12 -9.16
N TYR A 143 3.91 -7.62 -8.09
CA TYR A 143 5.21 -6.93 -8.14
C TYR A 143 6.43 -7.82 -7.91
N ASP A 144 6.27 -9.14 -7.82
CA ASP A 144 7.39 -10.05 -7.58
C ASP A 144 8.41 -10.06 -8.74
N ILE A 145 8.08 -9.46 -9.89
CA ILE A 145 9.04 -9.16 -10.97
C ILE A 145 10.22 -8.28 -10.51
N TYR A 146 10.02 -7.48 -9.46
CA TYR A 146 11.06 -6.65 -8.84
C TYR A 146 11.76 -7.36 -7.67
N GLY A 147 11.46 -8.64 -7.44
CA GLY A 147 11.92 -9.44 -6.32
C GLY A 147 10.77 -9.82 -5.38
N VAL A 148 10.93 -10.95 -4.67
CA VAL A 148 9.93 -11.43 -3.69
C VAL A 148 9.69 -10.34 -2.65
N ASN A 149 8.53 -9.70 -2.72
CA ASN A 149 8.30 -8.48 -1.95
C ASN A 149 7.92 -8.79 -0.50
N THR A 150 8.76 -8.35 0.44
CA THR A 150 8.49 -8.46 1.88
C THR A 150 7.24 -7.71 2.28
N PHE A 151 6.86 -6.64 1.57
CA PHE A 151 5.65 -5.86 1.83
C PHE A 151 4.38 -6.72 1.73
N ALA A 152 4.24 -7.52 0.67
CA ALA A 152 3.13 -8.45 0.50
C ALA A 152 3.07 -9.48 1.63
N THR A 153 4.22 -9.99 2.05
CA THR A 153 4.29 -10.98 3.12
C THR A 153 3.97 -10.37 4.49
N THR A 154 4.46 -9.15 4.77
CA THR A 154 4.13 -8.41 6.00
C THR A 154 2.64 -8.06 6.05
N GLY A 155 2.08 -7.56 4.95
CA GLY A 155 0.66 -7.31 4.81
C GLY A 155 -0.15 -8.59 5.05
N GLY A 156 0.24 -9.69 4.40
CA GLY A 156 -0.37 -11.01 4.58
C GLY A 156 -0.45 -11.44 6.05
N ILE A 157 0.63 -11.29 6.82
CA ILE A 157 0.62 -11.59 8.26
C ILE A 157 -0.40 -10.73 9.01
N HIS A 158 -0.41 -9.42 8.78
CA HIS A 158 -1.32 -8.51 9.47
C HIS A 158 -2.79 -8.79 9.09
N GLY A 159 -3.07 -9.04 7.80
CA GLY A 159 -4.39 -9.40 7.31
C GLY A 159 -4.90 -10.71 7.91
N MET A 160 -4.06 -11.76 7.94
CA MET A 160 -4.44 -13.02 8.57
C MET A 160 -4.76 -12.88 10.06
N LEU A 161 -4.06 -11.99 10.77
CA LEU A 161 -4.34 -11.70 12.18
C LEU A 161 -5.49 -10.70 12.40
N ALA A 162 -5.88 -9.97 11.35
CA ALA A 162 -6.71 -8.77 11.42
C ALA A 162 -6.31 -7.83 12.57
N ASN A 163 -5.01 -7.63 12.76
CA ASN A 163 -4.47 -6.78 13.81
C ASN A 163 -3.16 -6.11 13.35
N TRP A 164 -3.00 -4.82 13.68
CA TRP A 164 -1.80 -4.04 13.35
C TRP A 164 -0.65 -4.26 14.33
N ILE A 165 -0.95 -4.48 15.61
CA ILE A 165 0.04 -4.67 16.68
C ILE A 165 -0.47 -5.72 17.65
N VAL A 166 0.18 -6.89 17.67
CA VAL A 166 -0.02 -7.88 18.73
C VAL A 166 0.86 -7.50 19.92
N GLY A 167 0.33 -6.72 20.85
CA GLY A 167 0.97 -6.36 22.13
C GLY A 167 1.49 -4.93 22.22
N SER A 168 1.22 -4.25 23.34
CA SER A 168 1.73 -2.91 23.59
C SER A 168 3.13 -2.96 24.22
N PHE A 169 4.16 -2.55 23.48
CA PHE A 169 5.46 -2.26 24.09
C PHE A 169 5.38 -0.86 24.72
N ALA A 170 5.58 -0.78 26.04
CA ALA A 170 5.73 0.51 26.69
C ALA A 170 6.95 1.22 26.07
N LEU A 171 6.75 2.40 25.47
CA LEU A 171 7.87 3.24 25.07
C LEU A 171 8.64 3.59 26.35
N PRO A 172 9.93 3.22 26.46
CA PRO A 172 10.75 3.72 27.56
C PRO A 172 10.68 5.25 27.52
N LYS A 173 10.37 5.88 28.65
CA LYS A 173 10.68 7.30 28.79
C LYS A 173 12.20 7.38 28.78
N GLU A 174 12.79 7.69 27.63
CA GLU A 174 14.21 8.04 27.58
C GLU A 174 14.40 9.31 28.40
N THR A 175 14.82 9.17 29.65
CA THR A 175 15.54 10.23 30.34
C THR A 175 16.86 10.39 29.61
N ALA A 176 16.96 11.43 28.78
CA ALA A 176 18.23 11.83 28.20
C ALA A 176 19.20 12.18 29.33
N THR A 177 20.03 11.24 29.72
CA THR A 177 21.20 11.53 30.57
C THR A 177 22.26 12.12 29.65
N THR A 178 22.42 13.43 29.68
CA THR A 178 23.55 14.09 29.00
C THR A 178 24.84 13.68 29.71
N THR A 179 25.47 12.59 29.26
CA THR A 179 26.83 12.27 29.67
C THR A 179 27.78 13.16 28.87
N THR A 180 28.20 14.27 29.47
CA THR A 180 29.32 15.04 28.94
C THR A 180 30.60 14.24 29.17
N THR A 181 31.03 13.47 28.18
CA THR A 181 32.36 12.88 28.18
C THR A 181 33.38 13.98 27.87
N THR A 182 34.04 14.51 28.89
CA THR A 182 35.27 15.29 28.69
C THR A 182 36.37 14.34 28.24
N ILE A 183 36.75 14.38 26.96
CA ILE A 183 37.96 13.70 26.49
C ILE A 183 39.16 14.48 27.04
N PRO A 184 40.03 13.89 27.88
CA PRO A 184 41.26 14.54 28.29
C PRO A 184 42.15 14.70 27.06
N VAL A 185 42.53 15.93 26.73
CA VAL A 185 43.53 16.22 25.69
C VAL A 185 44.91 15.89 26.25
N GLY A 186 45.18 14.60 26.42
CA GLY A 186 46.41 14.07 27.00
C GLY A 186 46.87 12.86 26.21
N ASN A 187 47.36 13.13 25.00
CA ASN A 187 48.12 12.26 24.06
C ASN A 187 47.57 12.27 22.63
N LEU A 188 47.28 13.46 22.08
CA LEU A 188 47.33 13.60 20.64
C LEU A 188 48.80 13.67 20.25
N ALA A 189 49.32 12.59 19.67
CA ALA A 189 50.62 12.62 19.00
C ALA A 189 50.59 13.78 18.00
N GLY A 190 51.49 14.75 18.17
CA GLY A 190 51.56 15.91 17.30
C GLY A 190 51.75 15.47 15.86
N GLY A 191 50.87 15.93 14.97
CA GLY A 191 51.10 15.90 13.53
C GLY A 191 50.23 14.98 12.67
N ALA A 192 49.06 14.52 13.12
CA ALA A 192 48.08 13.93 12.21
C ALA A 192 46.97 14.96 11.92
N THR A 193 46.99 15.52 10.71
CA THR A 193 45.78 16.11 10.11
C THR A 193 44.69 15.04 10.06
N PRO A 194 43.42 15.33 10.42
CA PRO A 194 42.35 14.37 10.26
C PRO A 194 42.17 14.12 8.76
N GLU A 195 42.65 12.96 8.29
CA GLU A 195 42.26 12.44 7.00
C GLU A 195 40.80 12.00 7.14
N VAL A 196 39.90 12.83 6.61
CA VAL A 196 38.53 12.40 6.36
C VAL A 196 38.63 11.42 5.20
N GLU A 197 38.70 10.12 5.50
CA GLU A 197 38.42 9.11 4.50
C GLU A 197 37.04 9.44 3.93
N SER A 198 37.00 9.84 2.66
CA SER A 198 35.77 10.03 1.90
C SER A 198 35.14 8.66 1.68
N GLY A 199 34.48 8.12 2.70
CA GLY A 199 33.70 6.92 2.60
C GLY A 199 32.62 7.13 1.55
N GLU A 200 32.73 6.42 0.44
CA GLU A 200 31.71 6.39 -0.59
C GLU A 200 30.42 5.79 0.01
N LEU A 201 29.29 6.48 -0.15
CA LEU A 201 28.00 5.97 0.32
C LEU A 201 27.71 4.62 -0.36
N ALA A 202 27.06 3.69 0.35
CA ALA A 202 26.67 2.42 -0.22
C ALA A 202 25.82 2.64 -1.48
N ASN A 203 26.34 2.21 -2.64
CA ASN A 203 25.62 2.26 -3.91
C ASN A 203 24.43 1.29 -3.85
N THR A 204 23.24 1.82 -3.56
CA THR A 204 21.97 1.07 -3.57
C THR A 204 21.29 1.09 -4.94
N GLY A 205 21.90 1.73 -5.94
CA GLY A 205 21.49 1.61 -7.33
C GLY A 205 21.95 0.26 -7.87
N GLY A 206 21.01 -0.64 -8.18
CA GLY A 206 21.32 -1.80 -9.01
C GLY A 206 21.76 -1.36 -10.40
N ASP A 207 22.49 -2.22 -11.12
CA ASP A 207 22.91 -1.96 -12.50
C ASP A 207 21.69 -1.60 -13.36
N ILE A 208 21.54 -0.31 -13.64
CA ILE A 208 20.55 0.18 -14.59
C ILE A 208 20.93 -0.39 -15.94
N PHE A 209 20.10 -1.28 -16.48
CA PHE A 209 20.19 -1.64 -17.90
C PHE A 209 20.26 -0.31 -18.67
N PRO A 210 21.29 -0.08 -19.50
CA PRO A 210 21.55 1.24 -20.06
C PRO A 210 20.35 1.67 -20.90
N LEU A 211 19.50 2.55 -20.35
CA LEU A 211 18.28 3.04 -21.02
C LEU A 211 18.59 3.66 -22.39
N GLY A 212 19.82 4.17 -22.56
CA GLY A 212 20.33 4.61 -23.87
C GLY A 212 20.40 3.50 -24.92
N LEU A 213 20.75 2.27 -24.56
CA LEU A 213 20.77 1.11 -25.47
C LEU A 213 19.35 0.68 -25.85
N LEU A 214 18.40 0.71 -24.90
CA LEU A 214 17.00 0.42 -25.18
C LEU A 214 16.39 1.48 -26.12
N GLY A 215 16.67 2.76 -25.85
CA GLY A 215 16.27 3.88 -26.71
C GLY A 215 16.86 3.78 -28.12
N LEU A 216 18.15 3.42 -28.25
CA LEU A 216 18.80 3.21 -29.54
C LEU A 216 18.15 2.04 -30.31
N MET A 217 17.86 0.92 -29.64
CA MET A 217 17.18 -0.22 -30.27
C MET A 217 15.79 0.16 -30.79
N LEU A 218 15.00 0.94 -30.04
CA LEU A 218 13.68 1.39 -30.49
C LEU A 218 13.76 2.31 -31.71
N VAL A 219 14.73 3.24 -31.73
CA VAL A 219 14.94 4.15 -32.87
C VAL A 219 15.38 3.38 -34.13
N LEU A 220 16.31 2.44 -33.99
CA LEU A 220 16.78 1.62 -35.11
C LEU A 220 15.66 0.71 -35.66
N SER A 221 14.85 0.14 -34.77
CA SER A 221 13.69 -0.68 -35.13
C SER A 221 12.65 0.14 -35.90
N GLY A 222 12.32 1.35 -35.42
CA GLY A 222 11.41 2.27 -36.11
C GLY A 222 11.93 2.69 -37.50
N ALA A 223 13.22 3.00 -37.61
CA ALA A 223 13.84 3.35 -38.88
C ALA A 223 13.85 2.18 -39.89
N ALA A 224 14.08 0.95 -39.41
CA ALA A 224 14.02 -0.26 -40.24
C ALA A 224 12.60 -0.53 -40.75
N LEU A 225 11.59 -0.41 -39.88
CA LEU A 225 10.17 -0.53 -40.24
C LEU A 225 9.75 0.52 -41.29
N MET A 226 10.16 1.78 -41.12
CA MET A 226 9.87 2.83 -42.12
C MET A 226 10.53 2.54 -43.48
N ARG A 227 11.77 2.02 -43.49
CA ARG A 227 12.47 1.65 -44.73
C ARG A 227 11.81 0.46 -45.43
N LEU A 228 11.38 -0.56 -44.66
CA LEU A 228 10.66 -1.71 -45.19
C LEU A 228 9.29 -1.30 -45.76
N ASN A 229 8.56 -0.43 -45.07
CA ASN A 229 7.29 0.09 -45.56
C ASN A 229 7.46 0.92 -46.85
N ARG A 230 8.45 1.82 -46.90
CA ARG A 230 8.77 2.58 -48.14
C ARG A 230 9.15 1.68 -49.32
N ARG A 231 9.85 0.57 -49.07
CA ARG A 231 10.19 -0.41 -50.13
C ARG A 231 8.97 -1.20 -50.60
N ARG A 232 8.01 -1.50 -49.72
CA ARG A 232 6.74 -2.16 -50.08
C ARG A 232 5.78 -1.26 -50.84
N VAL A 233 5.77 0.05 -50.55
CA VAL A 233 4.91 1.02 -51.24
C VAL A 233 5.43 1.38 -52.64
N ASN A 234 6.73 1.20 -52.89
CA ASN A 234 7.40 1.53 -54.16
C ASN A 234 7.70 0.30 -55.04
N ALA A 235 7.23 -0.89 -54.67
CA ALA A 235 7.32 -2.14 -55.44
C ALA A 235 5.93 -2.56 -55.90
#